data_AF-A0AAJ5BZS3-F1
#
_entry.id   AF-A0AAJ5BZS3-F1
#
_cell.length_a   1.000
_cell.length_b   1.000
_cell.length_c   1.000
_cell.angle_alpha   90.00
_cell.angle_beta   90.00
_cell.angle_gamma   90.00
#
_symmetry.space_group_name_H-M   'P 1'
#
loop_
_entity.id
_entity.type
_entity.pdbx_description
1 polymer ?
#
loop_
_entity_poly.entity_id
_entity_poly.type
_entity_poly.pdbx_seq_one_letter_code
_entity_poly.pdbx_strand_id
1 'polypeptide(L)'
;MISLTQGSLDKLETLFSDLGYKLRYEKGSFRTGACVLQNARVVVVNKFSTVDMKVVSLLQILETMEVDESLIQEKLKAFYQQIKKTKITV
;
A
#
# COMPACT_ATOMS: atom_id res chain seq x y z
N MET A 1 7.71 14.98 -2.89
CA MET A 1 7.26 14.05 -3.94
C MET A 1 7.59 12.65 -3.49
N ILE A 2 6.60 11.76 -3.44
CA ILE A 2 6.85 10.35 -3.13
C ILE A 2 7.41 9.71 -4.39
N SER A 3 8.66 9.23 -4.34
CA SER A 3 9.24 8.51 -5.47
C SER A 3 8.53 7.16 -5.61
N LEU A 4 7.86 6.93 -6.73
CA LEU A 4 7.14 5.69 -7.03
C LEU A 4 8.11 4.58 -7.48
N THR A 5 9.15 4.32 -6.68
CA THR A 5 10.19 3.35 -7.00
C THR A 5 10.01 2.07 -6.22
N GLN A 6 10.79 1.05 -6.58
CA GLN A 6 10.76 -0.25 -5.92
C GLN A 6 11.06 -0.14 -4.41
N GLY A 7 11.87 0.83 -3.98
CA GLY A 7 12.12 1.09 -2.56
C GLY A 7 10.91 1.64 -1.80
N SER A 8 9.99 2.35 -2.46
CA SER A 8 8.72 2.77 -1.84
C SER A 8 7.73 1.63 -1.77
N LEU A 9 7.73 0.74 -2.76
CA LEU A 9 6.97 -0.49 -2.73
C LEU A 9 7.38 -1.35 -1.53
N ASP A 10 8.68 -1.61 -1.37
CA ASP A 10 9.23 -2.42 -0.27
C ASP A 10 8.86 -1.88 1.12
N LYS A 11 8.87 -0.55 1.27
CA LYS A 11 8.42 0.14 2.49
C LYS A 11 6.92 -0.04 2.73
N LEU A 12 6.10 0.10 1.70
CA LEU A 12 4.66 -0.19 1.78
C LEU A 12 4.44 -1.64 2.17
N GLU A 13 5.15 -2.58 1.54
CA GLU A 13 5.02 -4.01 1.86
C GLU A 13 5.32 -4.29 3.33
N THR A 14 6.41 -3.70 3.83
CA THR A 14 6.76 -3.77 5.26
C THR A 14 5.66 -3.15 6.13
N LEU A 15 5.14 -1.99 5.74
CA LEU A 15 4.11 -1.27 6.50
C LEU A 15 2.81 -2.07 6.56
N PHE A 16 2.34 -2.62 5.45
CA PHE A 16 1.19 -3.53 5.43
C PHE A 16 1.45 -4.76 6.31
N SER A 17 2.64 -5.34 6.27
CA SER A 17 2.99 -6.46 7.14
C SER A 17 2.95 -6.09 8.63
N ASP A 18 3.38 -4.89 9.00
CA ASP A 18 3.37 -4.35 10.37
C ASP A 18 1.92 -4.15 10.87
N LEU A 19 1.03 -3.71 9.97
CA LEU A 19 -0.40 -3.61 10.20
C LEU A 19 -1.12 -4.97 10.26
N GLY A 20 -0.41 -6.07 10.00
CA GLY A 20 -0.97 -7.42 9.94
C GLY A 20 -1.70 -7.74 8.64
N TYR A 21 -1.44 -6.97 7.57
CA TYR A 21 -1.91 -7.25 6.22
C TYR A 21 -0.88 -8.06 5.43
N LYS A 22 -1.34 -9.07 4.70
CA LYS A 22 -0.48 -9.87 3.80
C LYS A 22 -0.63 -9.41 2.36
N LEU A 23 0.48 -9.14 1.68
CA LEU A 23 0.47 -8.90 0.25
C LEU A 23 0.53 -10.20 -0.54
N ARG A 24 -0.36 -10.33 -1.52
CA ARG A 24 -0.44 -11.49 -2.40
C ARG A 24 -0.46 -11.03 -3.85
N TYR A 25 0.47 -11.54 -4.64
CA TYR A 25 0.52 -11.25 -6.07
C TYR A 25 -0.29 -12.29 -6.84
N GLU A 26 -1.38 -11.86 -7.45
CA GLU A 26 -2.27 -12.73 -8.24
C GLU A 26 -2.29 -12.32 -9.70
N LYS A 27 -2.54 -13.31 -10.57
CA LYS A 27 -2.75 -13.11 -12.01
C LYS A 27 -4.26 -13.01 -12.29
N GLY A 28 -4.90 -11.96 -11.78
CA GLY A 28 -6.33 -11.71 -11.95
C GLY A 28 -6.59 -10.40 -12.69
N SER A 29 -7.67 -10.33 -13.48
CA SER A 29 -8.15 -9.07 -14.04
C SER A 29 -8.86 -8.27 -12.94
N PHE A 30 -8.06 -7.70 -12.03
CA PHE A 30 -8.56 -6.75 -11.04
C PHE A 30 -8.86 -5.45 -11.80
N ARG A 31 -10.14 -5.14 -12.01
CA ARG A 31 -10.58 -3.92 -12.72
C ARG A 31 -9.99 -2.62 -12.14
N THR A 32 -9.47 -2.67 -10.90
CA THR A 32 -8.93 -1.53 -10.15
C THR A 32 -7.42 -1.63 -9.85
N GLY A 33 -6.68 -2.58 -10.44
CA GLY A 33 -5.21 -2.71 -10.27
C GLY A 33 -4.75 -3.36 -8.96
N ALA A 34 -5.44 -3.15 -7.84
CA ALA A 34 -5.28 -3.90 -6.60
C ALA A 34 -6.63 -4.05 -5.86
N CYS A 35 -6.74 -5.07 -5.02
CA CYS A 35 -7.93 -5.33 -4.20
C CYS A 35 -7.51 -5.60 -2.75
N VAL A 36 -8.15 -4.96 -1.79
CA VAL A 36 -7.97 -5.24 -0.36
C VAL A 36 -9.11 -6.11 0.16
N LEU A 37 -8.75 -7.26 0.73
CA LEU A 37 -9.65 -8.12 1.49
C LEU A 37 -9.57 -7.71 2.96
N GLN A 38 -10.43 -6.78 3.38
CA GLN A 38 -10.53 -6.34 4.77
C GLN A 38 -10.83 -7.53 5.72
N ASN A 39 -11.72 -8.44 5.32
CA ASN A 39 -12.06 -9.63 6.12
C ASN A 39 -10.87 -10.57 6.39
N ALA A 40 -9.95 -10.70 5.44
CA ALA A 40 -8.80 -11.58 5.56
C ALA A 40 -7.50 -10.84 5.90
N ARG A 41 -7.54 -9.50 5.97
CA ARG A 41 -6.36 -8.62 5.98
C ARG A 41 -5.35 -9.03 4.90
N VAL A 42 -5.83 -9.22 3.67
CA VAL A 42 -4.96 -9.58 2.53
C VAL A 42 -5.08 -8.51 1.45
N VAL A 43 -3.96 -7.98 0.98
CA VAL A 43 -3.92 -7.07 -0.16
C VAL A 43 -3.44 -7.84 -1.38
N VAL A 44 -4.30 -7.90 -2.39
CA VAL A 44 -4.02 -8.59 -3.63
C VAL A 44 -3.60 -7.58 -4.68
N VAL A 45 -2.39 -7.75 -5.20
CA VAL A 45 -1.79 -6.85 -6.17
C VAL A 45 -1.63 -7.59 -7.49
N ASN A 46 -2.00 -6.95 -8.60
CA ASN A 46 -1.83 -7.56 -9.91
C ASN A 46 -0.33 -7.72 -10.22
N LYS A 47 0.09 -8.96 -10.53
CA LYS A 47 1.49 -9.25 -10.88
C LYS A 47 1.94 -8.51 -12.14
N PHE A 48 1.02 -8.25 -13.09
CA PHE A 48 1.29 -7.58 -14.37
C PHE A 48 1.43 -6.06 -14.27
N SER A 49 1.05 -5.45 -13.14
CA SER A 49 1.16 -4.00 -12.96
C SER A 49 2.61 -3.55 -12.75
N THR A 50 2.94 -2.36 -13.24
CA THR A 50 4.22 -1.70 -12.99
C THR A 50 4.38 -1.34 -11.51
N VAL A 51 5.62 -1.17 -11.05
CA VAL A 51 5.92 -0.80 -9.66
C VAL A 51 5.18 0.47 -9.27
N ASP A 52 5.13 1.45 -10.16
CA ASP A 52 4.43 2.72 -9.95
C ASP A 52 2.93 2.48 -9.68
N MET A 53 2.27 1.68 -10.52
CA MET A 53 0.85 1.36 -10.33
C MET A 53 0.61 0.57 -9.05
N LYS A 54 1.51 -0.35 -8.69
CA LYS A 54 1.42 -1.12 -7.44
C LYS A 54 1.49 -0.19 -6.25
N VAL A 55 2.48 0.71 -6.22
CA VAL A 55 2.65 1.71 -5.16
C VAL A 55 1.42 2.60 -5.06
N VAL A 56 0.95 3.18 -6.17
CA VAL A 56 -0.25 4.04 -6.18
C VAL A 56 -1.48 3.29 -5.66
N SER A 57 -1.70 2.05 -6.12
CA SER A 57 -2.85 1.25 -5.67
C SER A 57 -2.79 0.95 -4.17
N LEU A 58 -1.59 0.64 -3.65
CA LEU A 58 -1.37 0.42 -2.23
C LEU A 58 -1.58 1.69 -1.40
N LEU A 59 -1.12 2.84 -1.89
CA LEU A 59 -1.33 4.14 -1.24
C LEU A 59 -2.82 4.49 -1.15
N GLN A 60 -3.57 4.28 -2.24
CA GLN A 60 -5.01 4.53 -2.26
C GLN A 60 -5.78 3.61 -1.30
N ILE A 61 -5.39 2.33 -1.22
CA ILE A 61 -5.93 1.39 -0.23
C ILE A 61 -5.59 1.88 1.18
N LEU A 62 -4.34 2.29 1.42
CA LEU A 62 -3.85 2.78 2.70
C LEU A 62 -4.58 4.05 3.16
N GLU A 63 -4.95 4.95 2.24
CA GLU A 63 -5.73 6.16 2.54
C GLU A 63 -7.22 5.86 2.78
N THR A 64 -7.77 4.85 2.11
CA THR A 64 -9.19 4.48 2.24
C THR A 64 -9.45 3.53 3.40
N MET A 65 -8.45 2.80 3.88
CA MET A 65 -8.56 1.97 5.07
C MET A 65 -8.09 2.72 6.32
N GLU A 66 -8.72 2.43 7.46
CA GLU A 66 -8.23 2.94 8.74
C GLU A 66 -6.96 2.20 9.14
N VAL A 67 -5.86 2.94 9.15
CA VAL A 67 -4.54 2.47 9.52
C VAL A 67 -4.17 3.03 10.88
N ASP A 68 -3.91 2.13 11.82
CA ASP A 68 -3.45 2.50 13.16
C ASP A 68 -1.96 2.84 13.13
N GLU A 69 -1.64 4.13 13.24
CA GLU A 69 -0.25 4.61 13.33
C GLU A 69 0.49 3.99 14.52
N SER A 70 -0.24 3.58 15.56
CA SER A 70 0.29 2.87 16.74
C SER A 70 0.95 1.54 16.41
N LEU A 71 0.48 0.86 15.35
CA LEU A 71 1.03 -0.41 14.91
C LEU A 71 2.26 -0.25 14.03
N ILE A 72 2.47 0.94 13.46
CA ILE A 72 3.56 1.22 12.52
C ILE A 72 4.87 1.52 13.27
N GLN A 73 5.96 0.88 12.86
CA GLN A 73 7.30 1.21 13.35
C GLN A 73 7.64 2.71 13.17
N GLU A 74 8.37 3.27 14.13
CA GLU A 74 8.72 4.70 14.17
C GLU A 74 9.42 5.20 12.89
N LYS A 75 10.27 4.34 12.31
CA LYS A 75 10.94 4.53 11.01
C LYS A 75 9.95 4.73 9.85
N LEU A 76 8.83 4.00 9.86
CA LEU A 76 7.82 4.01 8.79
C LEU A 76 6.75 5.08 9.04
N LYS A 77 6.52 5.51 10.29
CA LYS A 77 5.61 6.62 10.62
C LYS A 77 5.95 7.89 9.83
N ALA A 78 7.23 8.26 9.76
CA ALA A 78 7.65 9.44 8.98
C ALA A 78 7.31 9.32 7.48
N PHE A 79 7.38 8.11 6.94
CA PHE A 79 7.00 7.82 5.55
C PHE A 79 5.48 7.86 5.37
N TYR A 80 4.73 7.24 6.28
CA TYR A 80 3.27 7.26 6.28
C TYR A 80 2.70 8.68 6.39
N GLN A 81 3.25 9.50 7.29
CA GLN A 81 2.82 10.89 7.41
C GLN A 81 3.13 11.72 6.17
N GLN A 82 4.23 11.44 5.45
CA GLN A 82 4.49 12.05 4.14
C GLN A 82 3.46 11.62 3.10
N ILE A 83 3.05 10.36 3.10
CA ILE A 83 1.97 9.84 2.24
C ILE A 83 0.67 10.58 2.54
N LYS A 84 0.22 10.58 3.80
CA LYS A 84 -1.02 11.21 4.26
C LYS A 84 -1.05 12.72 4.01
N LYS A 85 0.10 13.40 4.10
CA LYS A 85 0.24 14.83 3.76
C LYS A 85 0.18 15.07 2.26
N THR A 86 0.68 14.14 1.46
CA THR A 86 0.58 14.22 0.01
C THR A 86 -0.82 13.78 -0.35
N LYS A 87 -1.81 14.68 -0.21
CA LYS A 87 -3.16 14.43 -0.74
C LYS A 87 -3.00 13.99 -2.19
N ILE A 88 -3.26 12.71 -2.44
CA ILE A 88 -3.36 12.19 -3.78
C ILE A 88 -4.70 12.72 -4.29
N THR A 89 -4.69 13.96 -4.77
CA THR A 89 -5.82 14.51 -5.52
C THR A 89 -5.76 13.84 -6.89
N VAL A 90 -6.41 12.68 -7.02
CA VAL A 90 -6.76 12.08 -8.31
C VAL A 90 -7.94 12.84 -8.89
#